data_AF-A0A327WQ53-F1
#
_entry.id   AF-A0A327WQ53-F1
#
_cell.length_a   1.000
_cell.length_b   1.000
_cell.length_c   1.000
_cell.angle_alpha   90.00
_cell.angle_beta   90.00
_cell.angle_gamma   90.00
#
_symmetry.space_group_name_H-M   'P 1'
#
loop_
_entity.id
_entity.type
_entity.pdbx_description
1 polymer ?
#
loop_
_entity_poly.entity_id
_entity_poly.type
_entity_poly.pdbx_seq_one_letter_code
_entity_poly.pdbx_strand_id
1 'polypeptide(L)'
;MAFFLLLLTLWSLLWLTSLFAFRRELASHTRKGRLAAALAFTVIGISHLATPEKMEYMIAGWLPYAHELVIISGVAEIAGGIGLLIPGVRRLAGWGLILLLIVMFPANINVAIHQLPPPGGLPASPWYVWSRLFFQPLYIAWIGWSTLRKGER
;
A
#
# COMPACT_ATOMS: atom_id res chain seq x y z
N MET A 1 9.14 1.47 4.66
CA MET A 1 9.51 2.90 4.84
C MET A 1 9.17 3.77 3.62
N ALA A 2 9.72 3.54 2.43
CA ALA A 2 9.49 4.40 1.25
C ALA A 2 8.00 4.58 0.90
N PHE A 3 7.20 3.51 0.97
CA PHE A 3 5.75 3.61 0.77
C PHE A 3 5.04 4.45 1.85
N PHE A 4 5.52 4.40 3.09
CA PHE A 4 4.95 5.22 4.17
C PHE A 4 5.28 6.69 3.97
N LEU A 5 6.51 6.98 3.57
CA LEU A 5 6.93 8.32 3.21
C LEU A 5 6.09 8.84 2.04
N LEU A 6 5.84 8.04 1.01
CA LEU A 6 4.95 8.41 -0.08
C LEU A 6 3.53 8.76 0.43
N LEU A 7 2.93 7.92 1.27
CA LEU A 7 1.62 8.20 1.88
C LEU A 7 1.62 9.52 2.66
N LEU A 8 2.61 9.72 3.52
CA LEU A 8 2.74 10.93 4.32
C LEU A 8 2.98 12.17 3.46
N THR A 9 3.83 12.09 2.45
CA THR A 9 4.11 13.18 1.52
C THR A 9 2.85 13.58 0.75
N LEU A 10 2.15 12.61 0.16
CA LEU A 10 0.90 12.85 -0.56
C LEU A 10 -0.16 13.48 0.37
N TRP A 11 -0.30 12.96 1.58
CA TRP A 11 -1.22 13.53 2.57
C TRP A 11 -0.84 14.96 2.96
N SER A 12 0.44 15.23 3.17
CA SER A 12 0.96 16.54 3.57
C SER A 12 0.78 17.58 2.47
N LEU A 13 0.99 17.19 1.20
CA LEU A 13 0.72 18.04 0.04
C LEU A 13 -0.77 18.37 -0.09
N LEU A 14 -1.65 17.39 0.11
CA LEU A 14 -3.10 17.63 0.13
C LEU A 14 -3.51 18.54 1.31
N TRP A 15 -2.82 18.44 2.44
CA TRP A 15 -3.02 19.35 3.58
C TRP A 15 -2.55 20.77 3.26
N LEU A 16 -1.34 20.96 2.75
CA LEU A 16 -0.83 22.28 2.37
C LEU A 16 -1.71 22.95 1.32
N THR A 17 -2.11 22.23 0.27
CA THR A 17 -3.00 22.76 -0.76
C THR A 17 -4.37 23.15 -0.21
N SER A 18 -4.88 22.45 0.81
CA SER A 18 -6.15 22.80 1.46
C SER A 18 -6.10 24.11 2.28
N LEU A 19 -4.91 24.61 2.63
CA LEU A 19 -4.76 25.92 3.28
C LEU A 19 -5.07 27.07 2.31
N PHE A 20 -4.85 26.85 1.01
CA PHE A 20 -5.04 27.86 -0.04
C PHE A 20 -6.30 27.60 -0.88
N ALA A 21 -6.69 26.34 -1.02
CA ALA A 21 -7.91 25.94 -1.70
C ALA A 21 -9.06 25.91 -0.67
N PHE A 22 -9.95 26.92 -0.71
CA PHE A 22 -11.21 27.00 0.05
C PHE A 22 -12.23 25.87 -0.26
N ARG A 23 -11.80 24.72 -0.78
CA ARG A 23 -12.66 23.58 -1.07
C ARG A 23 -12.90 22.75 0.19
N ARG A 24 -14.13 22.80 0.70
CA ARG A 24 -14.69 21.95 1.76
C ARG A 24 -14.33 20.46 1.59
N GLU A 25 -14.20 19.99 0.35
CA GLU A 25 -13.79 18.64 -0.06
C GLU A 25 -12.48 18.15 0.57
N LEU A 26 -11.48 19.04 0.73
CA LEU A 26 -10.16 18.71 1.29
C LEU A 26 -10.07 19.00 2.80
N ALA A 27 -11.14 19.46 3.46
CA ALA A 27 -11.07 19.78 4.88
C ALA A 27 -10.84 18.54 5.77
N SER A 28 -11.32 17.36 5.35
CA SER A 28 -11.24 16.13 6.12
C SER A 28 -9.88 15.42 5.98
N HIS A 29 -9.20 15.19 7.12
CA HIS A 29 -7.96 14.43 7.16
C HIS A 29 -8.12 12.97 6.73
N THR A 30 -9.27 12.35 7.01
CA THR A 30 -9.60 10.97 6.58
C THR A 30 -9.77 10.88 5.07
N ARG A 31 -10.41 11.89 4.45
CA ARG A 31 -10.49 11.98 2.97
C ARG A 31 -9.10 12.12 2.33
N LYS A 32 -8.25 13.01 2.86
CA LYS A 32 -6.86 13.17 2.40
C LYS A 32 -6.07 11.86 2.53
N GLY A 33 -6.21 11.19 3.67
CA GLY A 33 -5.54 9.91 3.93
C GLY A 33 -5.96 8.82 2.96
N ARG A 34 -7.25 8.79 2.61
CA ARG A 34 -7.81 7.85 1.64
C ARG A 34 -7.36 8.13 0.21
N LEU A 35 -7.28 9.39 -0.19
CA LEU A 35 -6.72 9.79 -1.50
C LEU A 35 -5.24 9.42 -1.61
N ALA A 36 -4.45 9.67 -0.56
CA ALA A 36 -3.06 9.25 -0.49
C ALA A 36 -2.93 7.73 -0.61
N ALA A 37 -3.74 6.97 0.12
CA ALA A 37 -3.77 5.51 0.04
C ALA A 37 -4.14 5.01 -1.36
N ALA A 38 -5.21 5.55 -1.95
CA ALA A 38 -5.67 5.20 -3.29
C ALA A 38 -4.56 5.38 -4.34
N LEU A 39 -3.90 6.54 -4.33
CA LEU A 39 -2.81 6.83 -5.26
C LEU A 39 -1.61 5.91 -5.02
N ALA A 40 -1.19 5.75 -3.76
CA ALA A 40 -0.02 4.96 -3.45
C ALA A 40 -0.20 3.47 -3.80
N PHE A 41 -1.34 2.85 -3.45
CA PHE A 41 -1.64 1.46 -3.82
C PHE A 41 -1.76 1.28 -5.33
N THR A 42 -2.36 2.24 -6.04
CA THR A 42 -2.45 2.18 -7.51
C THR A 42 -1.06 2.20 -8.14
N VAL A 43 -0.17 3.10 -7.70
CA VAL A 43 1.20 3.20 -8.22
C VAL A 43 2.01 1.93 -7.92
N ILE A 44 1.87 1.37 -6.71
CA ILE A 44 2.54 0.11 -6.37
C ILE A 44 1.98 -1.06 -7.17
N GLY A 45 0.67 -1.17 -7.34
CA GLY A 45 0.10 -2.26 -8.13
C GLY A 45 0.53 -2.19 -9.60
N ILE A 46 0.72 -0.98 -10.15
CA ILE A 46 1.31 -0.80 -11.48
C ILE A 46 2.75 -1.32 -11.52
N SER A 47 3.56 -1.10 -10.48
CA SER A 47 4.94 -1.61 -10.47
C SER A 47 5.03 -3.13 -10.37
N HIS A 48 4.08 -3.79 -9.69
CA HIS A 48 3.94 -5.25 -9.68
C HIS A 48 3.62 -5.82 -11.06
N LEU A 49 2.84 -5.11 -11.87
CA LEU A 49 2.52 -5.50 -13.25
C LEU A 49 3.63 -5.17 -14.25
N ALA A 50 4.32 -4.05 -14.06
CA ALA A 50 5.34 -3.58 -14.99
C ALA A 50 6.67 -4.33 -14.85
N THR A 51 7.00 -4.79 -13.63
CA THR A 51 8.25 -5.50 -13.33
C THR A 51 8.04 -6.61 -12.29
N PRO A 52 7.21 -7.63 -12.57
CA PRO A 52 6.93 -8.71 -11.63
C PRO A 52 8.18 -9.48 -11.20
N GLU A 53 9.18 -9.58 -12.08
CA GLU A 53 10.41 -10.34 -11.85
C GLU A 53 11.24 -9.78 -10.68
N LYS A 54 11.07 -8.49 -10.39
CA LYS A 54 11.70 -7.81 -9.25
C LYS A 54 11.10 -8.19 -7.90
N MET A 55 10.08 -9.05 -7.86
CA MET A 55 9.35 -9.41 -6.65
C MET A 55 9.14 -10.92 -6.54
N GLU A 56 9.15 -11.64 -7.65
CA GLU A 56 8.95 -13.10 -7.69
C GLU A 56 9.87 -13.86 -6.75
N TYR A 57 11.16 -13.52 -6.70
CA TYR A 57 12.13 -14.20 -5.84
C TYR A 57 11.76 -14.13 -4.35
N MET A 58 10.94 -13.16 -3.95
CA MET A 58 10.44 -13.07 -2.58
C MET A 58 9.57 -14.27 -2.24
N ILE A 59 8.83 -14.82 -3.22
CA ILE A 59 7.90 -15.93 -3.05
C ILE A 59 8.30 -17.22 -3.79
N ALA A 60 9.34 -17.16 -4.63
CA ALA A 60 9.85 -18.31 -5.38
C ALA A 60 10.43 -19.37 -4.43
N GLY A 61 10.03 -20.64 -4.62
CA GLY A 61 10.53 -21.80 -3.85
C GLY A 61 9.62 -22.30 -2.73
N TRP A 62 8.57 -21.56 -2.37
CA TRP A 62 7.64 -21.91 -1.29
C TRP A 62 6.17 -21.73 -1.67
N LEU A 63 5.89 -20.99 -2.74
CA LEU A 63 4.58 -20.99 -3.40
C LEU A 63 4.72 -21.35 -4.89
N PRO A 64 3.81 -22.18 -5.43
CA PRO A 64 3.72 -22.39 -6.87
C PRO A 64 3.19 -21.11 -7.54
N TYR A 65 3.49 -20.93 -8.83
CA TYR A 65 2.98 -19.82 -9.65
C TYR A 65 3.35 -18.42 -9.10
N ALA A 66 4.61 -18.25 -8.68
CA ALA A 66 5.10 -17.00 -8.09
C ALA A 66 4.85 -15.78 -8.98
N HIS A 67 5.11 -15.89 -10.28
CA HIS A 67 4.91 -14.82 -11.25
C HIS A 67 3.43 -14.39 -11.33
N GLU A 68 2.54 -15.36 -11.46
CA GLU A 68 1.10 -15.13 -11.54
C GLU A 68 0.55 -14.52 -10.24
N LEU A 69 1.04 -14.98 -9.09
CA LEU A 69 0.65 -14.43 -7.79
C LEU A 69 1.07 -12.96 -7.63
N VAL A 70 2.26 -12.58 -8.10
CA VAL A 70 2.72 -11.17 -8.09
C VAL A 70 1.81 -10.32 -8.98
N ILE A 71 1.48 -10.80 -10.19
CA ILE A 71 0.55 -10.11 -11.09
C ILE A 71 -0.83 -9.95 -10.45
N ILE A 72 -1.39 -11.02 -9.88
CA ILE A 72 -2.69 -11.02 -9.21
C ILE A 72 -2.69 -10.01 -8.05
N SER A 73 -1.62 -9.98 -7.24
CA SER A 73 -1.51 -8.98 -6.18
C SER A 73 -1.47 -7.56 -6.73
N GLY A 74 -0.75 -7.30 -7.83
CA GLY A 74 -0.70 -5.98 -8.45
C GLY A 74 -2.07 -5.52 -8.97
N VAL A 75 -2.83 -6.41 -9.61
CA VAL A 75 -4.22 -6.13 -10.02
C VAL A 75 -5.10 -5.84 -8.81
N ALA A 76 -4.97 -6.62 -7.74
CA ALA A 76 -5.75 -6.43 -6.51
C ALA A 76 -5.41 -5.09 -5.82
N GLU A 77 -4.15 -4.66 -5.82
CA GLU A 77 -3.72 -3.36 -5.30
C GLU A 77 -4.31 -2.20 -6.11
N ILE A 78 -4.29 -2.28 -7.44
CA ILE A 78 -4.91 -1.27 -8.31
C ILE A 78 -6.42 -1.21 -8.09
N ALA A 79 -7.09 -2.38 -8.13
CA ALA A 79 -8.53 -2.46 -7.92
C ALA A 79 -8.94 -1.95 -6.54
N GLY A 80 -8.17 -2.29 -5.50
CA GLY A 80 -8.36 -1.76 -4.15
C GLY A 80 -8.13 -0.25 -4.08
N GLY A 81 -7.04 0.25 -4.67
CA GLY A 81 -6.70 1.67 -4.71
C GLY A 81 -7.80 2.51 -5.38
N ILE A 82 -8.27 2.10 -6.56
CA ILE A 82 -9.40 2.74 -7.25
C ILE A 82 -10.70 2.59 -6.44
N GLY A 83 -10.95 1.38 -5.89
CA GLY A 83 -12.13 1.08 -5.09
C GLY A 83 -12.28 1.97 -3.84
N LEU A 84 -11.18 2.43 -3.23
CA LEU A 84 -11.21 3.40 -2.13
C LEU A 84 -11.87 4.73 -2.51
N LEU A 85 -11.87 5.10 -3.79
CA LEU A 85 -12.46 6.33 -4.29
C LEU A 85 -13.97 6.21 -4.53
N ILE A 86 -14.47 4.99 -4.77
CA ILE A 86 -15.87 4.73 -5.13
C ILE A 86 -16.71 4.52 -3.86
N PRO A 87 -17.68 5.40 -3.53
CA PRO A 87 -18.43 5.32 -2.26
C PRO A 87 -19.09 3.97 -1.98
N GLY A 88 -19.66 3.32 -3.01
CA GLY A 88 -20.39 2.05 -2.88
C GLY A 88 -19.52 0.84 -2.51
N VAL A 89 -18.25 0.83 -2.93
CA VAL A 89 -17.33 -0.31 -2.70
C VAL A 89 -16.15 0.04 -1.80
N ARG A 90 -16.03 1.30 -1.35
CA ARG A 90 -14.92 1.80 -0.54
C ARG A 90 -14.56 0.92 0.65
N ARG A 91 -15.55 0.46 1.42
CA ARG A 91 -15.29 -0.38 2.60
C ARG A 91 -14.80 -1.77 2.22
N LEU A 92 -15.36 -2.35 1.16
CA LEU A 92 -14.91 -3.63 0.64
C LEU A 92 -13.47 -3.51 0.12
N ALA A 93 -13.16 -2.44 -0.62
CA ALA A 93 -11.80 -2.15 -1.08
C ALA A 93 -10.82 -1.96 0.08
N GLY A 94 -11.22 -1.23 1.13
CA GLY A 94 -10.41 -1.05 2.34
C GLY A 94 -10.08 -2.37 3.05
N TRP A 95 -11.09 -3.22 3.26
CA TRP A 95 -10.87 -4.56 3.83
C TRP A 95 -10.04 -5.47 2.90
N GLY A 96 -10.28 -5.41 1.59
CA GLY A 96 -9.51 -6.15 0.59
C GLY A 96 -8.03 -5.80 0.62
N LEU A 97 -7.69 -4.51 0.66
CA LEU A 97 -6.30 -4.04 0.79
C LEU A 97 -5.67 -4.46 2.13
N ILE A 98 -6.41 -4.40 3.24
CA ILE A 98 -5.93 -4.88 4.54
C ILE A 98 -5.62 -6.38 4.47
N LEU A 99 -6.53 -7.18 3.92
CA LEU A 99 -6.34 -8.62 3.76
C LEU A 99 -5.13 -8.91 2.86
N LEU A 100 -5.00 -8.19 1.76
CA LEU A 100 -3.86 -8.32 0.84
C LEU A 100 -2.53 -8.04 1.56
N LEU A 101 -2.46 -6.96 2.35
CA LEU A 101 -1.28 -6.66 3.17
C LEU A 101 -0.96 -7.77 4.17
N ILE A 102 -1.97 -8.41 4.77
CA ILE A 102 -1.76 -9.53 5.69
C ILE A 102 -1.23 -10.75 4.93
N VAL A 103 -1.82 -11.08 3.79
CA VAL A 103 -1.43 -12.22 2.95
C VAL A 103 -0.02 -12.04 2.39
N MET A 104 0.40 -10.81 2.07
CA MET A 104 1.75 -10.50 1.60
C MET A 104 2.78 -10.37 2.73
N PHE A 105 2.35 -10.30 4.00
CA PHE A 105 3.25 -10.15 5.15
C PHE A 105 4.33 -11.25 5.24
N PRO A 106 4.00 -12.55 5.04
CA PRO A 106 5.01 -13.60 5.00
C PRO A 106 6.12 -13.34 3.99
N ALA A 107 5.80 -12.80 2.80
CA ALA A 107 6.80 -12.53 1.78
C ALA A 107 7.86 -11.52 2.24
N ASN A 108 7.45 -10.52 3.04
CA ASN A 108 8.38 -9.57 3.65
C ASN A 108 9.20 -10.21 4.78
N ILE A 109 8.62 -11.16 5.53
CA ILE A 109 9.37 -11.94 6.54
C ILE A 109 10.46 -12.77 5.85
N ASN A 110 10.12 -13.43 4.74
CA ASN A 110 11.07 -14.25 3.98
C ASN A 110 12.29 -13.44 3.55
N VAL A 111 12.08 -12.24 3.01
CA VAL A 111 13.16 -11.32 2.62
C VAL A 111 14.02 -10.92 3.83
N ALA A 112 13.40 -10.67 4.99
CA ALA A 112 14.12 -10.29 6.21
C ALA A 112 14.98 -11.41 6.79
N ILE A 113 14.43 -12.63 6.88
CA ILE A 113 15.11 -13.79 7.47
C ILE A 113 16.25 -14.27 6.56
N HIS A 114 16.00 -14.37 5.26
CA HIS A 114 16.98 -14.86 4.29
C HIS A 114 17.92 -13.75 3.77
N GLN A 115 17.82 -12.54 4.32
CA GLN A 115 18.65 -11.37 3.94
C GLN A 115 18.67 -11.11 2.43
N LEU A 116 17.54 -11.37 1.78
CA LEU A 116 17.40 -11.14 0.35
C LEU A 116 17.42 -9.63 0.09
N PRO A 117 17.92 -9.18 -1.08
CA PRO A 117 17.80 -7.78 -1.44
C PRO A 117 16.32 -7.36 -1.41
N PRO A 118 15.97 -6.13 -1.02
CA PRO A 118 14.61 -5.64 -1.16
C PRO A 118 14.27 -5.41 -2.64
N PRO A 119 12.99 -5.61 -3.02
CA PRO A 119 12.54 -5.48 -4.39
C PRO A 119 12.68 -4.03 -4.86
N GLY A 120 12.94 -3.83 -6.15
CA GLY A 120 12.98 -2.49 -6.76
C GLY A 120 14.27 -1.69 -6.57
N GLY A 121 15.39 -2.34 -6.20
CA GLY A 121 16.71 -1.67 -6.11
C GLY A 121 16.90 -0.81 -4.86
N LEU A 122 16.14 -1.10 -3.80
CA LEU A 122 16.21 -0.41 -2.52
C LEU A 122 17.44 -0.86 -1.71
N PRO A 123 17.86 -0.10 -0.66
CA PRO A 123 19.03 -0.46 0.12
C PRO A 123 18.92 -1.85 0.75
N ALA A 124 19.85 -2.75 0.42
CA ALA A 124 19.90 -4.11 0.98
C ALA A 124 20.33 -4.16 2.46
N SER A 125 20.42 -3.01 3.12
CA SER A 125 20.84 -2.96 4.52
C SER A 125 19.77 -3.60 5.43
N PRO A 126 20.16 -4.41 6.42
CA PRO A 126 19.22 -5.10 7.30
C PRO A 126 18.17 -4.17 7.92
N TRP A 127 18.57 -2.98 8.41
CA TRP A 127 17.64 -2.03 9.01
C TRP A 127 16.51 -1.63 8.05
N TYR A 128 16.79 -1.54 6.75
CA TYR A 128 15.80 -1.17 5.74
C TYR A 128 14.78 -2.30 5.55
N VAL A 129 15.27 -3.53 5.43
CA VAL A 129 14.42 -4.72 5.25
C VAL A 129 13.52 -4.93 6.46
N TRP A 130 14.08 -4.88 7.68
CA TRP A 130 13.31 -4.98 8.92
C TRP A 130 12.29 -3.86 9.09
N SER A 131 12.60 -2.64 8.62
CA SER A 131 11.63 -1.54 8.65
C SER A 131 10.35 -1.88 7.88
N ARG A 132 10.41 -2.67 6.80
CA ARG A 132 9.21 -3.03 6.01
C ARG A 132 8.18 -3.75 6.87
N LEU A 133 8.64 -4.68 7.72
CA LEU A 133 7.79 -5.41 8.66
C LEU A 133 7.15 -4.47 9.68
N PHE A 134 7.91 -3.52 10.22
CA PHE A 134 7.38 -2.53 11.16
C PHE A 134 6.33 -1.60 10.53
N PHE A 135 6.54 -1.18 9.29
CA PHE A 135 5.63 -0.26 8.61
C PHE A 135 4.35 -0.92 8.05
N GLN A 136 4.34 -2.24 7.86
CA GLN A 136 3.18 -2.93 7.29
C GLN A 136 1.91 -2.84 8.19
N PRO A 137 1.98 -3.04 9.52
CA PRO A 137 0.90 -2.72 10.44
C PRO A 137 0.45 -1.25 10.38
N LEU A 138 1.37 -0.31 10.17
CA LEU A 138 1.04 1.11 10.04
C LEU A 138 0.23 1.38 8.76
N TYR A 139 0.48 0.66 7.67
CA TYR A 139 -0.34 0.73 6.45
C TYR A 139 -1.76 0.22 6.70
N ILE A 140 -1.90 -0.91 7.41
CA ILE A 140 -3.20 -1.45 7.81
C ILE A 140 -3.96 -0.44 8.66
N ALA A 141 -3.31 0.14 9.68
CA ALA A 141 -3.90 1.16 10.53
C ALA A 141 -4.33 2.40 9.74
N TRP A 142 -3.52 2.83 8.77
CA TRP A 142 -3.83 3.96 7.89
C TRP A 142 -5.09 3.72 7.05
N ILE A 143 -5.23 2.53 6.44
CA ILE A 143 -6.43 2.17 5.68
C ILE A 143 -7.65 2.14 6.60
N GLY A 144 -7.53 1.50 7.77
CA GLY A 144 -8.61 1.42 8.75
C GLY A 144 -9.10 2.80 9.20
N TRP A 145 -8.17 3.70 9.55
CA TRP A 145 -8.48 5.06 9.95
C TRP A 145 -9.11 5.90 8.84
N SER A 146 -8.53 5.88 7.64
CA SER A 146 -8.95 6.74 6.52
C SER A 146 -10.24 6.27 5.83
N THR A 147 -10.60 5.00 5.97
CA THR A 147 -11.61 4.36 5.14
C THR A 147 -12.74 3.68 5.94
N LEU A 148 -12.44 3.06 7.09
CA LEU A 148 -13.39 2.20 7.80
C LEU A 148 -14.08 2.88 9.00
N ARG A 149 -13.67 4.11 9.35
CA ARG A 149 -14.21 4.86 10.49
C ARG A 149 -15.73 5.11 10.33
N LYS A 150 -16.50 4.94 11.43
CA LYS A 150 -17.98 4.84 11.39
C LYS A 150 -18.74 6.18 11.25
N GLY A 151 -18.06 7.33 11.10
CA GLY A 151 -18.66 8.66 11.28
C GLY A 151 -18.80 9.57 10.05
N GLU A 152 -18.50 9.13 8.83
CA GLU A 152 -18.62 9.97 7.62
C GLU A 152 -19.88 9.65 6.77
N ARG A 153 -21.04 9.43 7.41
CA ARG A 153 -22.34 9.42 6.70
C ARG A 153 -22.97 10.80 6.76
#